data_AF-A0A227P8T3-F1
#
_entry.id   AF-A0A227P8T3-F1
#
_cell.length_a   1.000
_cell.length_b   1.000
_cell.length_c   1.000
_cell.angle_alpha   90.00
_cell.angle_beta   90.00
_cell.angle_gamma   90.00
#
_symmetry.space_group_name_H-M   'P 1'
#
loop_
_entity.id
_entity.type
_entity.pdbx_description
1 polymer ?
#
loop_
_entity_poly.entity_id
_entity_poly.type
_entity_poly.pdbx_seq_one_letter_code
_entity_poly.pdbx_strand_id
1 'polypeptide(L)'
;MVKLINAFKVGDIVTFKTHPLFYNSYIKGDGKYVPPIMMIKEVFFENKKKKTFDEASKKEIAELIKYVCIYFDDNKSEFLEVHLYEKMLESFKKLKFSNINSNNGDDTSDVITEISNYPEKPEYVYGQILYFKTKKLEILKKRSSIKITKDKSNKDKISVKEIIQYVVNYATPDFVICGFKIEEHKDLHYKDGSNKRLVSTESVKIKWFNPINNKFSEYYLPIEFFTDIKPFNN
;
A
#
# COMPACT_ATOMS: atom_id res chain seq x y z
N MET A 1 -0.74 22.49 -26.19
CA MET A 1 -1.11 22.50 -24.75
C MET A 1 -0.41 21.30 -24.11
N VAL A 2 0.44 21.48 -23.09
CA VAL A 2 1.14 20.34 -22.44
C VAL A 2 0.15 19.62 -21.55
N LYS A 3 -0.24 18.40 -21.93
CA LYS A 3 -1.07 17.49 -21.14
C LYS A 3 -0.22 16.97 -19.98
N LEU A 4 -0.69 17.12 -18.74
CA LEU A 4 -0.06 16.48 -17.59
C LEU A 4 -0.25 14.95 -17.72
N ILE A 5 0.83 14.20 -17.49
CA ILE A 5 0.84 12.75 -17.57
C ILE A 5 1.16 12.25 -16.16
N ASN A 6 0.23 11.50 -15.57
CA ASN A 6 0.40 10.85 -14.27
C ASN A 6 1.12 9.51 -14.42
N ALA A 7 2.02 9.20 -13.49
CA ALA A 7 2.75 7.92 -13.46
C ALA A 7 1.91 6.74 -12.95
N PHE A 8 0.94 7.00 -12.07
CA PHE A 8 0.12 5.96 -11.43
C PHE A 8 -1.37 6.18 -11.70
N LYS A 9 -2.14 5.10 -11.88
CA LYS A 9 -3.60 5.14 -12.05
C LYS A 9 -4.33 4.70 -10.77
N VAL A 10 -5.64 4.94 -10.73
CA VAL A 10 -6.50 4.42 -9.66
C VAL A 10 -6.41 2.90 -9.61
N GLY A 11 -6.26 2.34 -8.40
CA GLY A 11 -6.05 0.91 -8.19
C GLY A 11 -4.59 0.45 -8.28
N ASP A 12 -3.64 1.33 -8.61
CA ASP A 12 -2.22 0.97 -8.52
C ASP A 12 -1.76 0.86 -7.07
N ILE A 13 -0.86 -0.09 -6.81
CA ILE A 13 -0.20 -0.27 -5.52
C ILE A 13 1.10 0.54 -5.49
N VAL A 14 1.25 1.39 -4.48
CA VAL A 14 2.41 2.27 -4.30
C VAL A 14 2.89 2.27 -2.86
N THR A 15 4.10 2.76 -2.62
CA THR A 15 4.54 3.16 -1.27
C THR A 15 5.47 4.35 -1.38
N PHE A 16 5.93 4.88 -0.25
CA PHE A 16 6.92 5.95 -0.24
C PHE A 16 8.25 5.45 -0.80
N LYS A 17 8.90 6.24 -1.65
CA LYS A 17 10.24 5.92 -2.20
C LYS A 17 11.31 5.65 -1.13
N THR A 18 11.10 6.12 0.09
CA THR A 18 11.97 5.89 1.25
C THR A 18 11.74 4.54 1.92
N HIS A 19 10.80 3.73 1.44
CA HIS A 19 10.47 2.44 2.02
C HIS A 19 11.73 1.53 2.02
N PRO A 20 12.12 0.95 3.18
CA PRO A 20 13.40 0.26 3.33
C PRO A 20 13.54 -0.95 2.41
N LEU A 21 12.43 -1.57 2.01
CA LEU A 21 12.43 -2.73 1.10
C LEU A 21 12.80 -2.41 -0.35
N PHE A 22 12.95 -1.14 -0.74
CA PHE A 22 13.59 -0.81 -2.03
C PHE A 22 15.10 -1.06 -2.00
N TYR A 23 15.71 -1.01 -0.81
CA TYR A 23 17.16 -1.03 -0.64
C TYR A 23 17.66 -2.33 0.01
N ASN A 24 16.83 -3.01 0.80
CA ASN A 24 17.18 -4.22 1.54
C ASN A 24 16.05 -5.25 1.48
N SER A 25 16.36 -6.55 1.57
CA SER A 25 15.33 -7.61 1.64
C SER A 25 14.68 -7.78 3.02
N TYR A 26 15.16 -7.01 4.01
CA TYR A 26 14.68 -6.97 5.38
C TYR A 26 14.66 -5.53 5.90
N ILE A 27 13.68 -5.23 6.74
CA ILE A 27 13.62 -3.98 7.51
C ILE A 27 14.71 -4.01 8.58
N LYS A 28 15.51 -2.95 8.63
CA LYS A 28 16.45 -2.66 9.71
C LYS A 28 15.83 -1.60 10.62
N GLY A 29 15.74 -1.87 11.92
CA GLY A 29 15.09 -0.97 12.89
C GLY A 29 13.64 -1.38 13.21
N ASP A 30 12.89 -0.50 13.87
CA ASP A 30 11.52 -0.79 14.29
C ASP A 30 10.54 -0.78 13.11
N GLY A 31 9.77 -1.86 12.97
CA GLY A 31 8.77 -2.04 11.94
C GLY A 31 7.63 -1.03 11.99
N LYS A 32 7.38 -0.40 13.15
CA LYS A 32 6.33 0.62 13.33
C LYS A 32 6.58 1.91 12.53
N TYR A 33 7.83 2.18 12.15
CA TYR A 33 8.19 3.36 11.35
C TYR A 33 8.34 3.03 9.86
N VAL A 34 8.03 1.81 9.46
CA VAL A 34 8.04 1.41 8.05
C VAL A 34 6.77 1.93 7.40
N PRO A 35 6.86 2.70 6.30
CA PRO A 35 5.68 3.23 5.66
C PRO A 35 4.74 2.11 5.18
N PRO A 36 3.41 2.35 5.16
CA PRO A 36 2.45 1.40 4.61
C PRO A 36 2.61 1.29 3.09
N ILE A 37 2.19 0.15 2.55
CA ILE A 37 1.90 -0.04 1.14
C ILE A 37 0.45 0.35 0.93
N MET A 38 0.24 1.25 -0.03
CA MET A 38 -1.00 1.98 -0.24
C MET A 38 -1.58 1.68 -1.62
N MET A 39 -2.88 1.95 -1.77
CA MET A 39 -3.58 1.94 -3.05
C MET A 39 -3.87 3.36 -3.50
N ILE A 40 -3.69 3.67 -4.79
CA ILE A 40 -4.12 4.96 -5.36
C ILE A 40 -5.65 4.96 -5.46
N LYS A 41 -6.31 5.79 -4.66
CA LYS A 41 -7.75 6.04 -4.71
C LYS A 41 -8.10 7.04 -5.80
N GLU A 42 -7.31 8.10 -5.90
CA GLU A 42 -7.62 9.23 -6.77
C GLU A 42 -6.36 9.91 -7.28
N VAL A 43 -6.44 10.46 -8.48
CA VAL A 43 -5.40 11.30 -9.08
C VAL A 43 -5.96 12.70 -9.29
N PHE A 44 -5.26 13.72 -8.83
CA PHE A 44 -5.58 15.13 -9.00
C PHE A 44 -4.54 15.79 -9.89
N PHE A 45 -5.03 16.59 -10.83
CA PHE A 45 -4.21 17.46 -11.66
C PHE A 45 -4.50 18.90 -11.24
N GLU A 46 -3.49 19.57 -10.68
CA GLU A 46 -3.58 20.96 -10.28
C GLU A 46 -3.41 21.88 -11.48
N ASN A 47 -4.03 23.07 -11.41
CA ASN A 47 -3.85 24.09 -12.44
C ASN A 47 -2.40 24.62 -12.41
N LYS A 48 -1.88 25.05 -13.57
CA LYS A 48 -0.58 25.73 -13.72
C LYS A 48 -0.39 26.97 -12.83
N LYS A 49 -1.47 27.54 -12.31
CA LYS A 49 -1.42 28.65 -11.34
C LYS A 49 -1.00 28.21 -9.92
N LYS A 50 -0.94 26.90 -9.65
CA LYS A 50 -0.50 26.36 -8.37
C LYS A 50 0.94 26.77 -8.09
N LYS A 51 1.19 27.31 -6.90
CA LYS A 51 2.55 27.58 -6.42
C LYS A 51 3.27 26.26 -6.15
N THR A 52 4.26 25.95 -6.97
CA THR A 52 5.11 24.74 -6.86
C THR A 52 6.49 25.03 -6.27
N PHE A 53 6.92 26.30 -6.26
CA PHE A 53 8.20 26.73 -5.70
C PHE A 53 7.98 27.79 -4.62
N ASP A 54 8.80 27.72 -3.58
CA ASP A 54 8.94 28.81 -2.62
C ASP A 54 9.67 30.00 -3.27
N GLU A 55 9.17 31.21 -3.06
CA GLU A 55 9.66 32.41 -3.78
C GLU A 55 11.04 32.85 -3.27
N ALA A 56 11.28 32.71 -1.97
CA ALA A 56 12.53 33.15 -1.35
C ALA A 56 13.66 32.16 -1.65
N SER A 57 13.43 30.87 -1.42
CA SER A 57 14.45 29.83 -1.57
C SER A 57 14.56 29.26 -2.99
N LYS A 58 13.56 29.52 -3.85
CA LYS A 58 13.40 28.88 -5.17
C LYS A 58 13.38 27.35 -5.11
N LYS A 59 13.11 26.77 -3.94
CA LYS A 59 13.02 25.31 -3.76
C LYS A 59 11.62 24.83 -4.11
N GLU A 60 11.55 23.63 -4.69
CA GLU A 60 10.30 22.95 -4.98
C GLU A 60 9.60 22.54 -3.67
N ILE A 61 8.33 22.89 -3.53
CA ILE A 61 7.50 22.61 -2.35
C ILE A 61 6.21 21.84 -2.69
N ALA A 62 5.87 21.73 -3.99
CA ALA A 62 4.68 21.04 -4.45
C ALA A 62 4.82 20.64 -5.93
N GLU A 63 3.98 19.69 -6.35
CA GLU A 63 3.86 19.26 -7.74
C GLU A 63 2.47 19.54 -8.29
N LEU A 64 2.32 19.45 -9.61
CA LEU A 64 1.03 19.61 -10.27
C LEU A 64 0.19 18.33 -10.29
N ILE A 65 0.78 17.18 -9.93
CA ILE A 65 0.08 15.90 -9.84
C ILE A 65 0.12 15.43 -8.39
N LYS A 66 -1.07 15.17 -7.85
CA LYS A 66 -1.27 14.78 -6.46
C LYS A 66 -2.15 13.54 -6.42
N TYR A 67 -1.86 12.64 -5.49
CA TYR A 67 -2.56 11.39 -5.31
C TYR A 67 -3.26 11.37 -3.96
N VAL A 68 -4.45 10.77 -3.91
CA VAL A 68 -5.04 10.28 -2.65
C VAL A 68 -4.72 8.80 -2.60
N CYS A 69 -3.94 8.42 -1.60
CA CYS A 69 -3.56 7.05 -1.33
C CYS A 69 -4.32 6.57 -0.09
N ILE A 70 -4.73 5.30 -0.09
CA ILE A 70 -5.38 4.67 1.06
C ILE A 70 -4.56 3.49 1.56
N TYR A 71 -4.56 3.27 2.85
CA TYR A 71 -4.03 2.06 3.50
C TYR A 71 -4.88 1.72 4.71
N PHE A 72 -4.65 0.54 5.27
CA PHE A 72 -5.33 0.09 6.47
C PHE A 72 -4.42 0.30 7.68
N ASP A 73 -4.93 0.88 8.76
CA ASP A 73 -4.26 0.95 10.07
C ASP A 73 -4.82 -0.16 10.95
N ASP A 74 -4.02 -1.19 11.19
CA ASP A 74 -4.37 -2.36 11.99
C ASP A 74 -4.54 -2.02 13.48
N ASN A 75 -3.86 -0.99 13.98
CA ASN A 75 -3.98 -0.56 15.38
C ASN A 75 -5.34 0.06 15.68
N LYS A 76 -5.96 0.68 14.67
CA LYS A 76 -7.31 1.28 14.77
C LYS A 76 -8.38 0.43 14.08
N SER A 77 -7.95 -0.56 13.28
CA SER A 77 -8.79 -1.37 12.42
C SER A 77 -9.67 -0.49 11.50
N GLU A 78 -9.05 0.48 10.82
CA GLU A 78 -9.73 1.42 9.91
C GLU A 78 -8.88 1.74 8.67
N PHE A 79 -9.51 2.23 7.61
CA PHE A 79 -8.80 2.76 6.45
C PHE A 79 -8.46 4.24 6.64
N LEU A 80 -7.23 4.61 6.31
CA LEU A 80 -6.73 5.97 6.39
C LEU A 80 -6.31 6.48 5.02
N GLU A 81 -6.59 7.76 4.76
CA GLU A 81 -6.21 8.43 3.53
C GLU A 81 -5.04 9.38 3.73
N VAL A 82 -4.17 9.45 2.72
CA VAL A 82 -3.04 10.37 2.70
C VAL A 82 -2.89 11.00 1.32
N HIS A 83 -2.53 12.29 1.33
CA HIS A 83 -2.32 13.10 0.15
C HIS A 83 -0.83 13.19 -0.17
N LEU A 84 -0.41 12.69 -1.32
CA LEU A 84 1.01 12.58 -1.69
C LEU A 84 1.27 13.12 -3.10
N TYR A 85 2.46 13.66 -3.32
CA TYR A 85 2.90 14.05 -4.66
C TYR A 85 3.62 12.89 -5.35
N GLU A 86 3.67 12.93 -6.69
CA GLU A 86 4.24 11.87 -7.51
C GLU A 86 5.68 11.51 -7.11
N LYS A 87 6.55 12.49 -6.88
CA LYS A 87 7.96 12.27 -6.50
C LYS A 87 8.14 11.63 -5.12
N MET A 88 7.10 11.53 -4.32
CA MET A 88 7.14 10.82 -3.02
C MET A 88 6.89 9.32 -3.18
N LEU A 89 6.26 8.92 -4.28
CA LEU A 89 5.76 7.58 -4.50
C LEU A 89 6.70 6.76 -5.37
N GLU A 90 6.62 5.44 -5.20
CA GLU A 90 7.28 4.46 -6.04
C GLU A 90 6.40 3.20 -6.14
N SER A 91 6.49 2.49 -7.27
CA SER A 91 5.70 1.28 -7.49
C SER A 91 6.15 0.14 -6.57
N PHE A 92 5.19 -0.64 -6.07
CA PHE A 92 5.46 -1.85 -5.28
C PHE A 92 6.33 -2.87 -6.02
N LYS A 93 6.34 -2.83 -7.36
CA LYS A 93 7.10 -3.76 -8.22
C LYS A 93 8.61 -3.74 -7.97
N LYS A 94 9.13 -2.67 -7.37
CA LYS A 94 10.55 -2.53 -7.03
C LYS A 94 10.90 -3.02 -5.61
N LEU A 95 9.90 -3.41 -4.82
CA LEU A 95 10.13 -3.89 -3.45
C LEU A 95 10.82 -5.25 -3.46
N LYS A 96 11.73 -5.46 -2.52
CA LYS A 96 12.45 -6.72 -2.31
C LYS A 96 11.83 -7.51 -1.18
N PHE A 97 11.48 -8.76 -1.45
CA PHE A 97 10.93 -9.69 -0.47
C PHE A 97 11.82 -10.93 -0.39
N SER A 98 12.25 -11.28 0.82
CA SER A 98 13.03 -12.49 1.07
C SER A 98 12.10 -13.67 1.33
N ASN A 99 12.34 -14.81 0.69
CA ASN A 99 11.70 -16.08 1.04
C ASN A 99 12.64 -16.92 1.92
N ILE A 100 12.10 -17.69 2.86
CA ILE A 100 12.92 -18.50 3.78
C ILE A 100 13.29 -19.86 3.14
N ASN A 101 12.56 -20.28 2.12
CA ASN A 101 12.63 -21.64 1.58
C ASN A 101 13.38 -21.77 0.25
N SER A 102 13.83 -20.67 -0.37
CA SER A 102 14.60 -20.75 -1.62
C SER A 102 16.09 -20.75 -1.34
N ASN A 103 16.73 -21.88 -1.64
CA ASN A 103 18.19 -21.99 -1.69
C ASN A 103 18.81 -21.21 -2.86
N ASN A 104 18.00 -20.59 -3.73
CA ASN A 104 18.42 -19.92 -4.96
C ASN A 104 17.86 -18.48 -5.05
N GLY A 105 18.56 -17.54 -4.44
CA GLY A 105 18.87 -16.20 -4.99
C GLY A 105 17.82 -15.18 -5.46
N ASP A 106 16.63 -15.51 -5.99
CA ASP A 106 15.80 -14.49 -6.70
C ASP A 106 14.27 -14.68 -6.68
N ASP A 107 13.73 -15.04 -5.51
CA ASP A 107 12.28 -15.28 -5.26
C ASP A 107 11.41 -14.01 -5.13
N THR A 108 12.02 -12.81 -5.10
CA THR A 108 11.23 -11.56 -5.07
C THR A 108 10.33 -11.44 -6.31
N SER A 109 10.80 -11.99 -7.44
CA SER A 109 10.08 -11.97 -8.71
C SER A 109 8.72 -12.65 -8.62
N ASP A 110 8.58 -13.75 -7.88
CA ASP A 110 7.34 -14.54 -7.82
C ASP A 110 6.19 -13.80 -7.14
N VAL A 111 6.43 -13.21 -5.96
CA VAL A 111 5.39 -12.47 -5.23
C VAL A 111 4.93 -11.24 -6.01
N ILE A 112 5.87 -10.50 -6.60
CA ILE A 112 5.56 -9.32 -7.40
C ILE A 112 4.80 -9.71 -8.67
N THR A 113 5.17 -10.83 -9.30
CA THR A 113 4.52 -11.35 -10.51
C THR A 113 3.10 -11.80 -10.19
N GLU A 114 2.90 -12.57 -9.12
CA GLU A 114 1.58 -13.01 -8.68
C GLU A 114 0.64 -11.83 -8.44
N ILE A 115 1.08 -10.83 -7.68
CA ILE A 115 0.25 -9.66 -7.36
C ILE A 115 0.02 -8.78 -8.59
N SER A 116 0.99 -8.72 -9.50
CA SER A 116 0.82 -8.02 -10.78
C SER A 116 -0.20 -8.71 -11.70
N ASN A 117 -0.46 -10.00 -11.48
CA ASN A 117 -1.43 -10.80 -12.22
C ASN A 117 -2.82 -10.83 -11.55
N TYR A 118 -3.01 -10.17 -10.41
CA TYR A 118 -4.33 -10.02 -9.83
C TYR A 118 -5.28 -9.32 -10.82
N PRO A 119 -6.57 -9.71 -10.85
CA PRO A 119 -7.54 -9.06 -11.72
C PRO A 119 -7.61 -7.57 -11.43
N GLU A 120 -7.79 -6.76 -12.47
CA GLU A 120 -7.96 -5.32 -12.31
C GLU A 120 -9.19 -5.03 -11.42
N LYS A 121 -10.28 -5.77 -11.65
CA LYS A 121 -11.50 -5.78 -10.85
C LYS A 121 -11.99 -7.21 -10.64
N PRO A 122 -12.25 -7.66 -9.41
CA PRO A 122 -12.99 -8.91 -9.18
C PRO A 122 -14.46 -8.75 -9.57
N GLU A 123 -15.13 -9.87 -9.84
CA GLU A 123 -16.58 -9.88 -10.03
C GLU A 123 -17.28 -9.56 -8.70
N TYR A 124 -18.35 -8.78 -8.74
CA TYR A 124 -19.16 -8.51 -7.54
C TYR A 124 -20.08 -9.70 -7.26
N VAL A 125 -19.84 -10.38 -6.14
CA VAL A 125 -20.77 -11.39 -5.61
C VAL A 125 -21.09 -11.08 -4.15
N TYR A 126 -22.36 -10.82 -3.85
CA TYR A 126 -22.79 -10.50 -2.48
C TYR A 126 -22.46 -11.64 -1.51
N GLY A 127 -21.82 -11.30 -0.37
CA GLY A 127 -21.39 -12.27 0.63
C GLY A 127 -20.04 -12.96 0.33
N GLN A 128 -19.43 -12.71 -0.83
CA GLN A 128 -18.10 -13.24 -1.15
C GLN A 128 -17.02 -12.61 -0.27
N ILE A 129 -15.96 -13.38 -0.03
CA ILE A 129 -14.75 -12.90 0.61
C ILE A 129 -13.85 -12.19 -0.40
N LEU A 130 -13.44 -10.97 -0.09
CA LEU A 130 -12.42 -10.23 -0.82
C LEU A 130 -11.19 -9.99 0.03
N TYR A 131 -10.06 -9.88 -0.65
CA TYR A 131 -8.77 -9.55 -0.09
C TYR A 131 -8.32 -8.21 -0.64
N PHE A 132 -7.86 -7.33 0.24
CA PHE A 132 -7.24 -6.08 -0.19
C PHE A 132 -5.90 -6.40 -0.86
N LYS A 133 -5.63 -5.84 -2.05
CA LYS A 133 -4.48 -6.23 -2.87
C LYS A 133 -3.14 -6.10 -2.15
N THR A 134 -3.01 -5.19 -1.19
CA THR A 134 -1.76 -5.00 -0.42
C THR A 134 -1.55 -6.03 0.70
N LYS A 135 -2.58 -6.80 1.07
CA LYS A 135 -2.56 -7.73 2.23
C LYS A 135 -1.37 -8.68 2.21
N LYS A 136 -1.11 -9.31 1.06
CA LYS A 136 0.00 -10.24 0.89
C LYS A 136 1.36 -9.56 1.10
N LEU A 137 1.54 -8.38 0.52
CA LEU A 137 2.78 -7.59 0.65
C LEU A 137 3.04 -7.19 2.10
N GLU A 138 2.00 -6.73 2.81
CA GLU A 138 2.12 -6.32 4.22
C GLU A 138 2.51 -7.50 5.12
N ILE A 139 1.84 -8.65 4.97
CA ILE A 139 2.14 -9.85 5.77
C ILE A 139 3.55 -10.39 5.49
N LEU A 140 4.05 -10.25 4.26
CA LEU A 140 5.39 -10.74 3.88
C LEU A 140 6.54 -9.82 4.31
N LYS A 141 6.27 -8.62 4.85
CA LYS A 141 7.33 -7.76 5.39
C LYS A 141 8.06 -8.47 6.52
N LYS A 142 9.40 -8.48 6.45
CA LYS A 142 10.27 -9.09 7.45
C LYS A 142 11.26 -8.07 7.99
N ARG A 143 11.53 -8.15 9.28
CA ARG A 143 12.57 -7.39 9.99
C ARG A 143 13.68 -8.33 10.40
N SER A 144 14.92 -7.88 10.26
CA SER A 144 16.07 -8.54 10.89
C SER A 144 16.55 -7.77 12.11
N SER A 145 17.02 -8.51 13.11
CA SER A 145 17.51 -7.97 14.38
C SER A 145 18.66 -8.82 14.91
N ILE A 146 19.57 -8.20 15.65
CA ILE A 146 20.73 -8.89 16.23
C ILE A 146 20.42 -9.20 17.69
N LYS A 147 20.42 -10.48 18.06
CA LYS A 147 20.35 -10.92 19.46
C LYS A 147 21.73 -11.32 19.94
N ILE A 148 22.21 -10.61 20.95
CA ILE A 148 23.46 -10.92 21.64
C ILE A 148 23.10 -11.74 22.89
N THR A 149 23.59 -12.97 22.96
CA THR A 149 23.38 -13.85 24.13
C THR A 149 24.72 -14.09 24.80
N LYS A 150 24.81 -13.75 26.09
CA LYS A 150 25.95 -14.08 26.95
C LYS A 150 25.70 -15.44 27.59
N ASP A 151 26.67 -16.34 27.48
CA ASP A 151 26.59 -17.64 28.13
C ASP A 151 26.67 -17.48 29.65
N LYS A 152 25.79 -18.15 30.41
CA LYS A 152 25.76 -18.03 31.88
C LYS A 152 26.95 -18.73 32.55
N SER A 153 27.53 -19.72 31.87
CA SER A 153 28.64 -20.54 32.35
C SER A 153 30.01 -19.95 32.05
N ASN A 154 30.15 -19.17 30.98
CA ASN A 154 31.42 -18.59 30.54
C ASN A 154 31.23 -17.14 30.07
N LYS A 155 31.49 -16.19 30.97
CA LYS A 155 31.17 -14.75 30.81
C LYS A 155 31.80 -14.10 29.58
N ASP A 156 32.86 -14.69 29.02
CA ASP A 156 33.61 -14.16 27.88
C ASP A 156 33.10 -14.68 26.52
N LYS A 157 32.21 -15.68 26.50
CA LYS A 157 31.66 -16.21 25.24
C LYS A 157 30.38 -15.46 24.85
N ILE A 158 30.53 -14.51 23.93
CA ILE A 158 29.43 -13.76 23.32
C ILE A 158 28.99 -14.49 22.05
N SER A 159 27.70 -14.87 21.98
CA SER A 159 27.10 -15.35 20.74
C SER A 159 26.22 -14.26 20.13
N VAL A 160 26.43 -14.00 18.84
CA VAL A 160 25.65 -13.04 18.06
C VAL A 160 24.81 -13.84 17.07
N LYS A 161 23.48 -13.76 17.19
CA LYS A 161 22.54 -14.44 16.29
C LYS A 161 21.64 -13.42 15.63
N GLU A 162 21.52 -13.50 14.30
CA GLU A 162 20.49 -12.76 13.56
C GLU A 162 19.13 -13.47 13.72
N ILE A 163 18.10 -12.68 14.01
CA ILE A 163 16.71 -13.13 14.12
C ILE A 163 15.90 -12.40 13.07
N ILE A 164 15.19 -13.17 12.25
CA ILE A 164 14.27 -12.69 11.22
C ILE A 164 12.84 -12.92 11.72
N GLN A 165 12.01 -11.88 11.70
CA GLN A 165 10.62 -11.93 12.14
C GLN A 165 9.71 -11.20 11.14
N TYR A 166 8.47 -11.67 11.01
CA TYR A 166 7.46 -10.95 10.25
C TYR A 166 7.04 -9.67 10.97
N VAL A 167 6.79 -8.61 10.19
CA VAL A 167 6.23 -7.35 10.65
C VAL A 167 4.84 -7.24 10.06
N VAL A 168 3.84 -7.58 10.87
CA VAL A 168 2.44 -7.62 10.43
C VAL A 168 1.75 -6.31 10.83
N ASN A 169 2.30 -5.20 10.37
CA ASN A 169 1.65 -3.88 10.49
C ASN A 169 0.86 -3.61 9.21
N TYR A 170 -0.23 -2.84 9.30
CA TYR A 170 -1.08 -2.42 8.17
C TYR A 170 -1.75 -3.56 7.37
N ALA A 171 -1.62 -4.80 7.83
CA ALA A 171 -2.25 -5.95 7.20
C ALA A 171 -3.76 -5.93 7.41
N THR A 172 -4.53 -6.12 6.34
CA THR A 172 -5.98 -6.12 6.42
C THR A 172 -6.54 -7.46 6.90
N PRO A 173 -7.73 -7.47 7.54
CA PRO A 173 -8.51 -8.69 7.69
C PRO A 173 -9.00 -9.19 6.33
N ASP A 174 -9.73 -10.30 6.34
CA ASP A 174 -10.56 -10.71 5.21
C ASP A 174 -11.87 -9.93 5.25
N PHE A 175 -12.36 -9.52 4.09
CA PHE A 175 -13.56 -8.71 3.97
C PHE A 175 -14.70 -9.50 3.38
N VAL A 176 -15.91 -9.30 3.87
CA VAL A 176 -17.13 -9.81 3.23
C VAL A 176 -17.77 -8.68 2.46
N ILE A 177 -18.07 -8.89 1.18
CA ILE A 177 -18.83 -7.94 0.38
C ILE A 177 -20.26 -7.88 0.89
N CYS A 178 -20.76 -6.67 1.18
CA CYS A 178 -22.12 -6.45 1.67
C CYS A 178 -22.88 -5.34 0.93
N GLY A 179 -22.34 -4.81 -0.17
CA GLY A 179 -23.02 -3.81 -0.99
C GLY A 179 -22.20 -3.37 -2.20
N PHE A 180 -22.86 -2.70 -3.14
CA PHE A 180 -22.28 -2.17 -4.36
C PHE A 180 -22.85 -0.78 -4.63
N LYS A 181 -22.03 0.11 -5.16
CA LYS A 181 -22.41 1.47 -5.51
C LYS A 181 -21.66 1.92 -6.76
N ILE A 182 -22.40 2.50 -7.69
CA ILE A 182 -21.82 3.27 -8.80
C ILE A 182 -21.70 4.72 -8.33
N GLU A 183 -20.49 5.27 -8.41
CA GLU A 183 -20.21 6.63 -7.99
C GLU A 183 -20.41 7.61 -9.15
N GLU A 184 -21.34 8.55 -8.98
CA GLU A 184 -21.53 9.66 -9.92
C GLU A 184 -20.59 10.81 -9.58
N HIS A 185 -19.53 10.97 -10.38
CA HIS A 185 -18.55 12.02 -10.15
C HIS A 185 -18.89 13.29 -10.91
N LYS A 186 -18.92 14.40 -10.18
CA LYS A 186 -19.02 15.75 -10.75
C LYS A 186 -17.62 16.37 -10.82
N ASP A 187 -17.43 17.32 -11.74
CA ASP A 187 -16.21 18.15 -11.81
C ASP A 187 -14.90 17.35 -12.06
N LEU A 188 -14.97 16.36 -12.96
CA LEU A 188 -13.82 15.56 -13.40
C LEU A 188 -12.87 16.29 -14.35
N HIS A 189 -13.36 17.32 -15.04
CA HIS A 189 -12.63 18.07 -16.04
C HIS A 189 -12.67 19.57 -15.74
N TYR A 190 -11.60 20.28 -16.08
CA TYR A 190 -11.59 21.72 -16.13
C TYR A 190 -12.43 22.26 -17.29
N LYS A 191 -12.72 23.57 -17.28
CA LYS A 191 -13.48 24.24 -18.36
C LYS A 191 -12.84 24.12 -19.73
N ASP A 192 -11.53 23.88 -19.78
CA ASP A 192 -10.76 23.67 -21.01
C ASP A 192 -10.76 22.20 -21.49
N GLY A 193 -11.49 21.32 -20.80
CA GLY A 193 -11.56 19.89 -21.10
C GLY A 193 -10.40 19.06 -20.57
N SER A 194 -9.40 19.66 -19.92
CA SER A 194 -8.30 18.90 -19.31
C SER A 194 -8.76 18.17 -18.05
N ASN A 195 -8.20 16.99 -17.80
CA ASN A 195 -8.52 16.21 -16.60
C ASN A 195 -8.17 17.00 -15.34
N LYS A 196 -9.14 17.09 -14.44
CA LYS A 196 -8.96 17.64 -13.09
C LYS A 196 -8.76 16.53 -12.07
N ARG A 197 -9.51 15.43 -12.22
CA ARG A 197 -9.47 14.29 -11.29
C ARG A 197 -9.73 12.97 -12.01
N LEU A 198 -9.06 11.90 -11.58
CA LEU A 198 -9.36 10.52 -11.94
C LEU A 198 -9.76 9.76 -10.67
N VAL A 199 -10.86 9.02 -10.75
CA VAL A 199 -11.51 8.32 -9.65
C VAL A 199 -12.16 7.05 -10.18
N SER A 200 -12.33 6.04 -9.33
CA SER A 200 -13.08 4.84 -9.69
C SER A 200 -14.58 5.11 -9.79
N THR A 201 -15.24 4.51 -10.77
CA THR A 201 -16.70 4.58 -10.96
C THR A 201 -17.45 3.57 -10.10
N GLU A 202 -16.79 2.53 -9.61
CA GLU A 202 -17.44 1.39 -8.95
C GLU A 202 -16.82 1.19 -7.57
N SER A 203 -17.67 1.18 -6.55
CA SER A 203 -17.26 0.93 -5.18
C SER A 203 -18.06 -0.22 -4.59
N VAL A 204 -17.37 -1.07 -3.84
CA VAL A 204 -17.98 -2.14 -3.05
C VAL A 204 -18.00 -1.74 -1.58
N LYS A 205 -19.08 -2.09 -0.90
CA LYS A 205 -19.18 -2.01 0.55
C LYS A 205 -18.61 -3.30 1.11
N ILE A 206 -17.55 -3.18 1.89
CA ILE A 206 -16.93 -4.29 2.60
C ILE A 206 -17.26 -4.24 4.08
N LYS A 207 -17.31 -5.41 4.70
CA LYS A 207 -17.57 -5.61 6.13
C LYS A 207 -16.51 -6.50 6.76
N TRP A 208 -16.05 -6.13 7.95
CA TRP A 208 -15.15 -6.94 8.76
C TRP A 208 -15.42 -6.73 10.24
N PHE A 209 -14.95 -7.66 11.07
CA PHE A 209 -15.02 -7.50 12.52
C PHE A 209 -13.87 -6.59 13.00
N ASN A 210 -14.20 -5.49 13.67
CA ASN A 210 -13.24 -4.58 14.27
C ASN A 210 -13.02 -4.99 15.74
N PRO A 211 -11.85 -5.57 16.09
CA PRO A 211 -11.59 -6.04 17.44
C PRO A 211 -11.38 -4.89 18.45
N ILE A 212 -10.99 -3.70 18.00
CA ILE A 212 -10.76 -2.53 18.86
C ILE A 212 -12.09 -2.03 19.42
N ASN A 213 -13.14 -2.02 18.60
CA ASN A 213 -14.46 -1.54 18.98
C ASN A 213 -15.46 -2.67 19.32
N ASN A 214 -15.04 -3.93 19.23
CA ASN A 214 -15.87 -5.13 19.41
C ASN A 214 -17.19 -5.10 18.60
N LYS A 215 -17.13 -4.64 17.35
CA LYS A 215 -18.28 -4.53 16.44
C LYS A 215 -17.88 -4.72 15.00
N PHE A 216 -18.83 -4.95 14.11
CA PHE A 216 -18.55 -4.92 12.68
C PHE A 216 -18.33 -3.48 12.20
N SER A 217 -17.28 -3.30 11.41
CA SER A 217 -17.02 -2.10 10.63
C SER A 217 -17.42 -2.33 9.17
N GLU A 218 -17.88 -1.27 8.52
CA GLU A 218 -18.25 -1.27 7.12
C GLU A 218 -17.66 -0.04 6.43
N TYR A 219 -17.20 -0.19 5.18
CA TYR A 219 -16.58 0.91 4.44
C TYR A 219 -16.75 0.71 2.93
N TYR A 220 -16.92 1.80 2.18
CA TYR A 220 -16.99 1.77 0.72
C TYR A 220 -15.60 2.03 0.13
N LEU A 221 -15.15 1.16 -0.77
CA LEU A 221 -13.88 1.30 -1.48
C LEU A 221 -14.03 0.95 -2.95
N PRO A 222 -13.21 1.57 -3.83
CA PRO A 222 -13.06 1.16 -5.22
C PRO A 222 -12.91 -0.35 -5.37
N ILE A 223 -13.67 -0.96 -6.29
CA ILE A 223 -13.60 -2.41 -6.54
C ILE A 223 -12.20 -2.84 -7.00
N GLU A 224 -11.47 -1.91 -7.65
CA GLU A 224 -10.08 -2.08 -8.10
C GLU A 224 -9.11 -2.40 -6.95
N PHE A 225 -9.49 -2.15 -5.70
CA PHE A 225 -8.63 -2.37 -4.53
C PHE A 225 -8.56 -3.81 -4.06
N PHE A 226 -9.43 -4.65 -4.62
CA PHE A 226 -9.62 -6.00 -4.12
C PHE A 226 -9.27 -7.06 -5.14
N THR A 227 -9.06 -8.26 -4.63
CA THR A 227 -8.98 -9.49 -5.40
C THR A 227 -9.75 -10.58 -4.66
N ASP A 228 -10.31 -11.51 -5.42
CA ASP A 228 -10.91 -12.76 -4.96
C ASP A 228 -9.87 -13.90 -4.87
N ILE A 229 -8.62 -13.65 -5.31
CA ILE A 229 -7.52 -14.59 -5.19
C ILE A 229 -7.01 -14.58 -3.74
N LYS A 230 -7.07 -15.74 -3.09
CA LYS A 230 -6.61 -15.90 -1.71
C LYS A 230 -5.10 -15.64 -1.63
N PRO A 231 -4.63 -14.75 -0.73
CA PRO A 231 -3.22 -14.36 -0.69
C PRO A 231 -2.27 -15.47 -0.23
N PHE A 232 -2.78 -16.47 0.49
CA PHE A 232 -2.01 -17.61 0.98
C PHE A 232 -2.79 -18.91 0.77
N ASN A 233 -2.16 -19.87 0.10
CA ASN A 233 -2.66 -21.23 0.01
C ASN A 233 -2.39 -21.93 1.36
N ASN A 234 -3.40 -22.62 1.90
CA ASN A 234 -3.24 -23.46 3.08
C ASN A 234 -2.62 -24.80 2.68
#